data_AF-A0A951RYR8-F1
#
_entry.id   AF-A0A951RYR8-F1
#
_cell.length_a   1.000
_cell.length_b   1.000
_cell.length_c   1.000
_cell.angle_alpha   90.00
_cell.angle_beta   90.00
_cell.angle_gamma   90.00
#
_symmetry.space_group_name_H-M   'P 1'
#
loop_
_entity.id
_entity.type
_entity.pdbx_description
1 polymer ?
#
loop_
_entity_poly.entity_id
_entity_poly.type
_entity_poly.pdbx_seq_one_letter_code
_entity_poly.pdbx_strand_id
1 'polypeptide(L)'
;QNHNISDVIVDLRYNRGGSTNTAEYLSTLLAPSSVAGKEMYHYKYNDKLTAIASQAGLPDVVRFQTGGSLNLQNVFFVVNSNSASASELVINNLKPYTNVQIVGDTTYGKPVGFFGLTISIFKNGTEKFLADLYAINFETLNSSNQGGYYNGMAPDKVAQDFVGYNWGNPDDDNLHKIFSYIATGSYGRTVPLADRLREDPSLKVPVQKEVHSLRFNGMVSERVSEAMQREMRRR
;
A
#
# COMPACT_ATOMS: atom_id res chain seq x y z
N GLN A 1 28.83 -7.29 -2.66
CA GLN A 1 28.63 -8.48 -1.80
C GLN A 1 27.14 -8.79 -1.82
N ASN A 2 26.73 -10.03 -2.11
CA ASN A 2 25.36 -10.45 -1.80
C ASN A 2 25.34 -10.70 -0.29
N HIS A 3 24.78 -9.76 0.48
CA HIS A 3 24.79 -9.79 1.94
C HIS A 3 23.84 -10.86 2.55
N ASN A 4 23.45 -11.88 1.78
CA ASN A 4 22.50 -12.93 2.19
C ASN A 4 21.28 -12.37 2.94
N ILE A 5 20.66 -11.33 2.38
CA ILE A 5 19.47 -10.69 2.96
C ILE A 5 18.32 -11.71 2.94
N SER A 6 17.88 -12.15 4.11
CA SER A 6 16.74 -13.06 4.31
C SER A 6 15.46 -12.31 4.71
N ASP A 7 15.57 -11.11 5.25
CA ASP A 7 14.45 -10.37 5.82
C ASP A 7 14.51 -8.91 5.37
N VAL A 8 13.35 -8.35 5.02
CA VAL A 8 13.21 -6.92 4.68
C VAL A 8 12.14 -6.30 5.55
N ILE A 9 12.42 -5.11 6.06
CA ILE A 9 11.46 -4.27 6.77
C ILE A 9 11.07 -3.11 5.86
N VAL A 10 9.78 -2.97 5.59
CA VAL A 10 9.20 -1.87 4.83
C VAL A 10 8.36 -1.02 5.78
N ASP A 11 8.82 0.19 6.07
CA ASP A 11 8.10 1.09 6.96
C ASP A 11 7.13 1.97 6.16
N LEU A 12 5.84 1.71 6.32
CA LEU A 12 4.73 2.41 5.65
C LEU A 12 3.85 3.17 6.66
N ARG A 13 4.31 3.36 7.91
CA ARG A 13 3.48 3.89 9.00
C ARG A 13 2.91 5.27 8.75
N TYR A 14 3.47 6.07 7.84
CA TYR A 14 2.90 7.37 7.43
C TYR A 14 2.60 7.47 5.94
N ASN A 15 2.49 6.34 5.24
CA ASN A 15 2.25 6.31 3.80
C ASN A 15 0.78 6.09 3.46
N ARG A 16 0.14 7.13 2.91
CA ARG A 16 -1.31 7.15 2.59
C ARG A 16 -1.66 6.60 1.19
N GLY A 17 -0.71 5.96 0.51
CA GLY A 17 -0.89 5.37 -0.81
C GLY A 17 -0.21 6.17 -1.93
N GLY A 18 -0.83 6.26 -3.11
CA GLY A 18 -0.25 6.92 -4.29
C GLY A 18 -0.46 6.15 -5.59
N SER A 19 0.59 5.93 -6.36
CA SER A 19 0.45 5.26 -7.67
C SER A 19 0.37 3.73 -7.54
N THR A 20 -0.54 3.09 -8.30
CA THR A 20 -0.52 1.63 -8.45
C THR A 20 0.77 1.15 -9.09
N ASN A 21 1.37 1.93 -9.99
CA ASN A 21 2.62 1.56 -10.66
C ASN A 21 3.78 1.44 -9.66
N THR A 22 3.84 2.36 -8.69
CA THR A 22 4.83 2.29 -7.60
C THR A 22 4.60 1.09 -6.69
N ALA A 23 3.33 0.77 -6.38
CA ALA A 23 2.99 -0.42 -5.62
C ALA A 23 3.37 -1.71 -6.38
N GLU A 24 3.05 -1.80 -7.67
CA GLU A 24 3.41 -2.92 -8.55
C GLU A 24 4.93 -3.13 -8.61
N TYR A 25 5.68 -2.04 -8.75
CA TYR A 25 7.14 -2.07 -8.76
C TYR A 25 7.71 -2.58 -7.44
N LEU A 26 7.26 -2.02 -6.31
CA LEU A 26 7.73 -2.45 -4.99
C LEU A 26 7.34 -3.90 -4.68
N SER A 27 6.10 -4.32 -4.98
CA SER A 27 5.67 -5.72 -4.87
C SER A 27 6.56 -6.64 -5.71
N THR A 28 6.94 -6.23 -6.92
CA THR A 28 7.82 -7.04 -7.78
C THR A 28 9.19 -7.24 -7.16
N LEU A 29 9.79 -6.20 -6.57
CA LEU A 29 11.11 -6.29 -5.93
C LEU A 29 11.12 -7.19 -4.69
N LEU A 30 10.01 -7.21 -3.94
CA LEU A 30 9.87 -7.95 -2.69
C LEU A 30 9.38 -9.40 -2.88
N ALA A 31 8.77 -9.71 -4.02
CA ALA A 31 8.29 -11.05 -4.32
C ALA A 31 9.43 -11.98 -4.77
N PRO A 32 9.34 -13.31 -4.55
CA PRO A 32 10.36 -14.24 -4.99
C PRO A 32 10.41 -14.34 -6.52
N SER A 33 11.55 -14.70 -7.09
CA SER A 33 11.73 -14.84 -8.55
C SER A 33 10.67 -15.75 -9.22
N SER A 34 10.13 -16.71 -8.47
CA SER A 34 9.10 -17.67 -8.91
C SER A 34 7.71 -17.09 -9.16
N VAL A 35 7.48 -15.79 -8.90
CA VAL A 35 6.20 -15.14 -9.23
C VAL A 35 6.12 -14.64 -10.67
N ALA A 36 7.19 -14.68 -11.44
CA ALA A 36 7.18 -14.18 -12.83
C ALA A 36 6.02 -14.78 -13.64
N GLY A 37 5.22 -13.91 -14.26
CA GLY A 37 4.02 -14.27 -15.03
C GLY A 37 2.77 -14.59 -14.19
N LYS A 38 2.87 -14.70 -12.87
CA LYS A 38 1.73 -14.92 -11.97
C LYS A 38 0.93 -13.64 -11.80
N GLU A 39 -0.34 -13.81 -11.46
CA GLU A 39 -1.23 -12.72 -11.08
C GLU A 39 -0.73 -12.01 -9.83
N MET A 40 -0.71 -10.67 -9.86
CA MET A 40 -0.42 -9.84 -8.70
C MET A 40 -1.74 -9.44 -8.04
N TYR A 41 -2.61 -8.80 -8.81
CA TYR A 41 -3.98 -8.47 -8.44
C TYR A 41 -4.84 -8.32 -9.69
N HIS A 42 -6.15 -8.31 -9.50
CA HIS A 42 -7.09 -7.91 -10.53
C HIS A 42 -8.04 -6.82 -10.02
N TYR A 43 -8.55 -6.03 -10.96
CA TYR A 43 -9.53 -4.99 -10.70
C TYR A 43 -10.93 -5.60 -10.62
N LYS A 44 -11.71 -5.14 -9.63
CA LYS A 44 -13.14 -5.37 -9.53
C LYS A 44 -13.86 -4.05 -9.75
N TYR A 45 -14.60 -3.99 -10.85
CA TYR A 45 -15.39 -2.84 -11.26
C TYR A 45 -16.89 -3.06 -10.96
N ASN A 46 -17.69 -1.99 -11.02
CA ASN A 46 -19.13 -2.15 -11.16
C ASN A 46 -19.51 -2.52 -12.60
N ASP A 47 -20.73 -3.01 -12.82
CA ASP A 47 -21.20 -3.51 -14.12
C ASP A 47 -20.97 -2.54 -15.29
N LYS A 48 -21.15 -1.22 -15.05
CA LYS A 48 -20.96 -0.19 -16.09
C LYS A 48 -19.48 -0.05 -16.47
N LEU A 49 -18.60 -0.01 -15.46
CA LEU A 49 -17.17 0.13 -15.67
C LEU A 49 -16.55 -1.17 -16.22
N THR A 50 -17.08 -2.34 -15.85
CA THR A 50 -16.71 -3.63 -16.46
C THR A 50 -16.96 -3.61 -17.97
N ALA A 51 -18.14 -3.12 -18.41
CA ALA A 51 -18.45 -3.03 -19.83
C ALA A 51 -17.53 -2.06 -20.59
N ILE A 52 -17.16 -0.92 -19.97
CA ILE A 52 -16.23 0.05 -20.57
C ILE A 52 -14.81 -0.53 -20.63
N ALA A 53 -14.32 -1.13 -19.55
CA ALA A 53 -12.99 -1.74 -19.49
C ALA A 53 -12.81 -2.84 -20.54
N SER A 54 -13.83 -3.70 -20.71
CA SER A 54 -13.85 -4.75 -21.74
C SER A 54 -13.73 -4.17 -23.15
N GLN A 55 -14.46 -3.09 -23.46
CA GLN A 55 -14.38 -2.42 -24.76
C GLN A 55 -13.05 -1.70 -24.99
N ALA A 56 -12.48 -1.13 -23.93
CA ALA A 56 -11.16 -0.51 -23.96
C ALA A 56 -10.01 -1.53 -24.09
N GLY A 57 -10.29 -2.84 -24.06
CA GLY A 57 -9.28 -3.89 -24.08
C GLY A 57 -8.37 -3.87 -22.86
N LEU A 58 -8.86 -3.31 -21.74
CA LEU A 58 -8.06 -3.21 -20.53
C LEU A 58 -7.96 -4.56 -19.83
N PRO A 59 -6.76 -5.00 -19.46
CA PRO A 59 -6.61 -6.24 -18.72
C PRO A 59 -7.16 -6.03 -17.30
N ASP A 60 -8.15 -6.85 -16.93
CA ASP A 60 -8.65 -6.89 -15.56
C ASP A 60 -7.58 -7.39 -14.59
N VAL A 61 -6.63 -8.20 -15.08
CA VAL A 61 -5.59 -8.85 -14.30
C VAL A 61 -4.23 -8.20 -14.53
N VAL A 62 -3.61 -7.73 -13.45
CA VAL A 62 -2.22 -7.26 -13.41
C VAL A 62 -1.32 -8.41 -12.99
N ARG A 63 -0.23 -8.64 -13.72
CA ARG A 63 0.72 -9.73 -13.48
C ARG A 63 2.10 -9.20 -13.11
N PHE A 64 2.81 -9.98 -12.31
CA PHE A 64 4.24 -9.82 -12.11
C PHE A 64 4.96 -10.01 -13.46
N GLN A 65 5.57 -8.95 -14.00
CA GLN A 65 6.36 -9.04 -15.23
C GLN A 65 7.63 -9.87 -15.02
N THR A 66 8.23 -9.70 -13.84
CA THR A 66 9.36 -10.47 -13.32
C THR A 66 9.09 -10.80 -11.86
N GLY A 67 9.96 -11.57 -11.22
CA GLY A 67 10.04 -11.60 -9.76
C GLY A 67 11.26 -10.81 -9.26
N GLY A 68 11.36 -10.64 -7.95
CA GLY A 68 12.49 -10.03 -7.29
C GLY A 68 13.72 -10.94 -7.30
N SER A 69 14.89 -10.33 -7.04
CA SER A 69 16.17 -11.04 -6.97
C SER A 69 16.53 -11.52 -5.57
N LEU A 70 15.80 -11.09 -4.54
CA LEU A 70 16.03 -11.46 -3.15
C LEU A 70 15.30 -12.76 -2.81
N ASN A 71 15.97 -13.65 -2.08
CA ASN A 71 15.37 -14.87 -1.54
C ASN A 71 14.90 -14.63 -0.10
N LEU A 72 13.84 -13.84 0.04
CA LEU A 72 13.33 -13.41 1.34
C LEU A 72 12.54 -14.53 2.02
N GLN A 73 12.81 -14.75 3.30
CA GLN A 73 12.01 -15.57 4.19
C GLN A 73 10.79 -14.78 4.67
N ASN A 74 11.00 -13.52 5.09
CA ASN A 74 9.94 -12.66 5.61
C ASN A 74 10.00 -11.26 4.98
N VAL A 75 8.83 -10.66 4.82
CA VAL A 75 8.69 -9.22 4.54
C VAL A 75 7.86 -8.62 5.66
N PHE A 76 8.51 -7.82 6.51
CA PHE A 76 7.86 -7.10 7.59
C PHE A 76 7.34 -5.76 7.09
N PHE A 77 6.12 -5.43 7.45
CA PHE A 77 5.53 -4.13 7.20
C PHE A 77 5.27 -3.44 8.53
N VAL A 78 5.85 -2.25 8.70
CA VAL A 78 5.48 -1.38 9.81
C VAL A 78 4.35 -0.46 9.34
N VAL A 79 3.21 -0.49 10.03
CA VAL A 79 1.99 0.20 9.61
C VAL A 79 1.23 0.82 10.78
N ASN A 80 0.32 1.74 10.48
CA ASN A 80 -0.72 2.19 11.41
C ASN A 80 -1.96 2.68 10.62
N SER A 81 -2.88 3.37 11.28
CA SER A 81 -4.10 3.90 10.66
C SER A 81 -3.88 4.91 9.53
N ASN A 82 -2.67 5.40 9.29
CA ASN A 82 -2.29 6.23 8.15
C ASN A 82 -1.79 5.41 6.95
N SER A 83 -1.47 4.14 7.12
CA SER A 83 -1.07 3.23 6.06
C SER A 83 -2.29 2.88 5.21
N ALA A 84 -2.35 3.38 3.98
CA ALA A 84 -3.59 3.32 3.19
C ALA A 84 -3.36 3.00 1.70
N SER A 85 -4.40 2.46 1.07
CA SER A 85 -4.55 2.45 -0.39
C SER A 85 -3.40 1.72 -1.09
N ALA A 86 -2.59 2.38 -1.92
CA ALA A 86 -1.47 1.72 -2.62
C ALA A 86 -0.46 1.05 -1.65
N SER A 87 -0.31 1.56 -0.42
CA SER A 87 0.50 0.90 0.63
C SER A 87 -0.10 -0.43 1.06
N GLU A 88 -1.42 -0.48 1.23
CA GLU A 88 -2.14 -1.71 1.55
C GLU A 88 -2.16 -2.68 0.36
N LEU A 89 -2.18 -2.16 -0.87
CA LEU A 89 -2.07 -2.97 -2.08
C LEU A 89 -0.74 -3.74 -2.12
N VAL A 90 0.39 -3.10 -1.77
CA VAL A 90 1.70 -3.80 -1.71
C VAL A 90 1.63 -5.00 -0.76
N ILE A 91 1.07 -4.80 0.43
CA ILE A 91 0.89 -5.85 1.44
C ILE A 91 -0.02 -6.95 0.88
N ASN A 92 -1.16 -6.58 0.30
CA ASN A 92 -2.16 -7.53 -0.22
C ASN A 92 -1.63 -8.39 -1.37
N ASN A 93 -0.85 -7.79 -2.28
CA ASN A 93 -0.25 -8.46 -3.43
C ASN A 93 0.77 -9.52 -3.01
N LEU A 94 1.46 -9.31 -1.89
CA LEU A 94 2.55 -10.16 -1.42
C LEU A 94 2.06 -11.32 -0.55
N LYS A 95 0.91 -11.20 0.11
CA LYS A 95 0.33 -12.23 1.00
C LYS A 95 0.27 -13.64 0.37
N PRO A 96 -0.11 -13.82 -0.91
CA PRO A 96 -0.14 -15.16 -1.52
C PRO A 96 1.23 -15.76 -1.85
N TYR A 97 2.31 -14.97 -1.80
CA TYR A 97 3.61 -15.32 -2.38
C TYR A 97 4.79 -15.24 -1.41
N THR A 98 4.64 -14.55 -0.29
CA THR A 98 5.70 -14.31 0.70
C THR A 98 5.12 -14.44 2.10
N ASN A 99 5.97 -14.71 3.09
CA ASN A 99 5.56 -14.58 4.48
C ASN A 99 5.53 -13.10 4.87
N VAL A 100 4.35 -12.50 4.71
CA VAL A 100 4.07 -11.12 5.12
C VAL A 100 3.84 -11.08 6.63
N GLN A 101 4.49 -10.15 7.32
CA GLN A 101 4.34 -9.91 8.75
C GLN A 101 4.02 -8.44 9.00
N ILE A 102 2.86 -8.14 9.58
CA ILE A 102 2.37 -6.79 9.83
C ILE A 102 2.60 -6.42 11.30
N VAL A 103 3.38 -5.38 11.56
CA VAL A 103 3.72 -4.89 12.91
C VAL A 103 3.30 -3.43 13.02
N GLY A 104 2.75 -3.04 14.18
CA GLY A 104 2.28 -1.67 14.43
C GLY A 104 0.81 -1.65 14.81
N ASP A 105 -0.03 -0.96 14.05
CA ASP A 105 -1.47 -0.89 14.29
C ASP A 105 -2.27 -1.25 13.03
N THR A 106 -3.58 -1.38 13.16
CA THR A 106 -4.49 -1.68 12.04
C THR A 106 -4.38 -0.59 10.96
N THR A 107 -4.27 -1.01 9.70
CA THR A 107 -4.18 -0.08 8.55
C THR A 107 -5.48 0.70 8.35
N TYR A 108 -5.48 1.69 7.44
CA TYR A 108 -6.65 2.55 7.20
C TYR A 108 -7.87 1.79 6.65
N GLY A 109 -7.66 0.84 5.72
CA GLY A 109 -8.72 0.06 5.09
C GLY A 109 -9.29 0.64 3.80
N LYS A 110 -8.44 0.97 2.83
CA LYS A 110 -8.85 1.55 1.53
C LYS A 110 -8.47 0.61 0.37
N PRO A 111 -9.18 -0.51 0.13
CA PRO A 111 -8.92 -1.44 -0.96
C PRO A 111 -9.33 -0.92 -2.36
N VAL A 112 -9.58 0.38 -2.47
CA VAL A 112 -10.17 1.02 -3.63
C VAL A 112 -9.27 2.10 -4.21
N GLY A 113 -9.43 2.38 -5.50
CA GLY A 113 -8.67 3.39 -6.22
C GLY A 113 -9.47 4.12 -7.28
N PHE A 114 -8.74 4.99 -7.98
CA PHE A 114 -9.25 5.98 -8.92
C PHE A 114 -8.56 5.79 -10.27
N PHE A 115 -9.31 6.04 -11.33
CA PHE A 115 -8.74 6.54 -12.57
C PHE A 115 -8.99 8.05 -12.65
N GLY A 116 -8.02 8.81 -13.16
CA GLY A 116 -8.18 10.23 -13.40
C GLY A 116 -9.10 10.49 -14.60
N LEU A 117 -10.15 11.29 -14.41
CA LEU A 117 -11.00 11.76 -15.50
C LEU A 117 -10.88 13.27 -15.66
N THR A 118 -10.26 13.73 -16.75
CA THR A 118 -10.25 15.16 -17.06
C THR A 118 -11.56 15.58 -17.71
N ILE A 119 -12.22 16.53 -17.07
CA ILE A 119 -13.41 17.22 -17.55
C ILE A 119 -12.95 18.50 -18.24
N SER A 120 -13.40 18.67 -19.49
CA SER A 120 -13.14 19.85 -20.30
C SER A 120 -14.45 20.46 -20.80
N ILE A 121 -14.42 21.77 -21.07
CA ILE A 121 -15.50 22.49 -21.74
C ILE A 121 -15.02 22.98 -23.11
N PHE A 122 -15.87 22.88 -24.14
CA PHE A 122 -15.59 23.47 -25.44
C PHE A 122 -16.14 24.88 -25.48
N LYS A 123 -15.26 25.88 -25.66
CA LYS A 123 -15.63 27.29 -25.83
C LYS A 123 -14.95 27.85 -27.07
N ASN A 124 -15.75 28.36 -28.00
CA ASN A 124 -15.28 28.93 -29.27
C ASN A 124 -14.37 27.97 -30.07
N GLY A 125 -14.74 26.69 -30.15
CA GLY A 125 -13.95 25.68 -30.87
C GLY A 125 -12.65 25.25 -30.17
N THR A 126 -12.37 25.74 -28.96
CA THR A 126 -11.20 25.35 -28.16
C THR A 126 -11.62 24.52 -26.96
N GLU A 127 -11.01 23.35 -26.77
CA GLU A 127 -11.14 22.57 -25.55
C GLU A 127 -10.41 23.29 -24.40
N LYS A 128 -11.12 23.54 -23.30
CA LYS A 128 -10.54 24.14 -22.09
C LYS A 128 -10.71 23.18 -20.92
N PHE A 129 -9.60 22.91 -20.23
CA PHE A 129 -9.60 22.18 -18.96
C PHE A 129 -10.54 22.85 -17.96
N LEU A 130 -11.35 22.04 -17.26
CA LEU A 130 -12.20 22.49 -16.16
C LEU A 130 -11.73 21.92 -14.83
N ALA A 131 -11.63 20.59 -14.74
CA ALA A 131 -11.25 19.89 -13.51
C ALA A 131 -10.82 18.45 -13.81
N ASP A 132 -10.08 17.85 -12.88
CA ASP A 132 -9.93 16.40 -12.81
C ASP A 132 -10.88 15.82 -11.75
N LEU A 133 -11.59 14.77 -12.14
CA LEU A 133 -12.48 14.01 -11.25
C LEU A 133 -11.80 12.70 -10.84
N TYR A 134 -11.70 12.51 -9.53
CA TYR A 134 -11.25 11.27 -8.90
C TYR A 134 -12.39 10.70 -8.06
N ALA A 135 -13.17 9.82 -8.68
CA ALA A 135 -14.23 9.06 -8.01
C ALA A 135 -13.76 7.62 -7.74
N ILE A 136 -14.28 6.95 -6.70
CA ILE A 136 -13.94 5.54 -6.49
C ILE A 136 -14.42 4.74 -7.70
N ASN A 137 -13.49 4.01 -8.33
CA ASN A 137 -13.75 3.36 -9.60
C ASN A 137 -13.55 1.85 -9.57
N PHE A 138 -12.61 1.38 -8.76
CA PHE A 138 -12.27 -0.03 -8.66
C PHE A 138 -11.94 -0.42 -7.23
N GLU A 139 -12.16 -1.69 -6.93
CA GLU A 139 -11.55 -2.42 -5.83
C GLU A 139 -10.43 -3.31 -6.39
N THR A 140 -9.40 -3.61 -5.61
CA THR A 140 -8.35 -4.57 -5.99
C THR A 140 -8.45 -5.86 -5.18
N LEU A 141 -8.36 -7.00 -5.87
CA LEU A 141 -8.32 -8.34 -5.28
C LEU A 141 -6.98 -9.00 -5.63
N ASN A 142 -6.28 -9.59 -4.66
CA ASN A 142 -5.04 -10.33 -4.95
C ASN A 142 -5.32 -11.65 -5.68
N SER A 143 -4.28 -12.38 -6.06
CA SER A 143 -4.38 -13.67 -6.77
C SER A 143 -5.11 -14.78 -6.00
N SER A 144 -5.39 -14.59 -4.70
CA SER A 144 -6.23 -15.48 -3.89
C SER A 144 -7.66 -14.96 -3.74
N ASN A 145 -8.08 -14.00 -4.57
CA ASN A 145 -9.36 -13.30 -4.50
C ASN A 145 -9.60 -12.56 -3.17
N GLN A 146 -8.54 -12.15 -2.48
CA GLN A 146 -8.64 -11.39 -1.23
C GLN A 146 -8.48 -9.89 -1.49
N GLY A 147 -9.41 -9.12 -0.94
CA GLY A 147 -9.41 -7.66 -0.90
C GLY A 147 -10.37 -7.23 0.20
N GLY A 148 -11.21 -6.22 -0.05
CA GLY A 148 -12.31 -5.90 0.86
C GLY A 148 -11.92 -5.56 2.31
N TYR A 149 -10.66 -5.21 2.55
CA TYR A 149 -10.12 -4.86 3.86
C TYR A 149 -10.58 -3.47 4.33
N TYR A 150 -11.87 -3.16 4.21
CA TYR A 150 -12.46 -1.85 4.53
C TYR A 150 -12.34 -1.43 6.00
N ASN A 151 -12.10 -2.39 6.89
CA ASN A 151 -11.82 -2.14 8.32
C ASN A 151 -10.32 -2.07 8.63
N GLY A 152 -9.46 -2.09 7.60
CA GLY A 152 -8.02 -2.21 7.74
C GLY A 152 -7.53 -3.65 7.83
N MET A 153 -6.23 -3.84 7.62
CA MET A 153 -5.51 -5.08 7.87
C MET A 153 -5.01 -5.06 9.32
N ALA A 154 -5.45 -6.04 10.10
CA ALA A 154 -4.99 -6.20 11.47
C ALA A 154 -3.49 -6.55 11.51
N PRO A 155 -2.74 -6.06 12.51
CA PRO A 155 -1.34 -6.42 12.68
C PRO A 155 -1.20 -7.84 13.24
N ASP A 156 -0.18 -8.57 12.78
CA ASP A 156 0.29 -9.81 13.43
C ASP A 156 0.87 -9.50 14.82
N LYS A 157 1.42 -8.30 14.99
CA LYS A 157 1.86 -7.80 16.29
C LYS A 157 1.60 -6.31 16.48
N VAL A 158 0.79 -5.99 17.50
CA VAL A 158 0.58 -4.60 17.91
C VAL A 158 1.87 -3.97 18.43
N ALA A 159 2.20 -2.76 18.00
CA ALA A 159 3.32 -1.96 18.48
C ALA A 159 2.96 -0.47 18.57
N GLN A 160 3.65 0.22 19.48
CA GLN A 160 3.42 1.64 19.74
C GLN A 160 4.31 2.48 18.81
N ASP A 161 3.74 3.56 18.28
CA ASP A 161 4.47 4.49 17.42
C ASP A 161 5.00 5.66 18.23
N PHE A 162 6.32 5.75 18.32
CA PHE A 162 7.04 6.71 19.15
C PHE A 162 7.79 7.71 18.28
N VAL A 163 7.28 8.94 18.18
CA VAL A 163 7.86 9.99 17.34
C VAL A 163 9.19 10.57 17.87
N GLY A 164 9.66 10.13 19.05
CA GLY A 164 10.94 10.51 19.62
C GLY A 164 12.14 9.71 19.11
N TYR A 165 11.91 8.61 18.38
CA TYR A 165 12.98 7.80 17.79
C TYR A 165 13.22 8.17 16.33
N ASN A 166 14.49 8.26 15.94
CA ASN A 166 14.88 8.38 14.54
C ASN A 166 14.54 7.11 13.76
N TRP A 167 14.30 7.26 12.45
CA TRP A 167 14.12 6.13 11.54
C TRP A 167 15.27 5.11 11.65
N GLY A 168 14.93 3.83 11.75
CA GLY A 168 15.91 2.75 11.85
C GLY A 168 16.48 2.52 13.26
N ASN A 169 16.09 3.31 14.27
CA ASN A 169 16.54 3.09 15.63
C ASN A 169 15.95 1.77 16.19
N PRO A 170 16.77 0.80 16.64
CA PRO A 170 16.29 -0.48 17.18
C PRO A 170 15.47 -0.37 18.47
N ASP A 171 15.51 0.78 19.14
CA ASP A 171 14.70 1.05 20.34
C ASP A 171 13.26 1.48 20.00
N ASP A 172 12.97 1.82 18.73
CA ASP A 172 11.60 1.95 18.21
C ASP A 172 10.83 0.64 18.45
N ASP A 173 9.61 0.72 19.00
CA ASP A 173 8.91 -0.48 19.46
C ASP A 173 8.54 -1.43 18.32
N ASN A 174 8.30 -0.91 17.10
CA ASN A 174 8.06 -1.74 15.92
C ASN A 174 9.32 -2.51 15.54
N LEU A 175 10.45 -1.81 15.41
CA LEU A 175 11.73 -2.41 15.05
C LEU A 175 12.23 -3.39 16.13
N HIS A 176 12.10 -3.03 17.40
CA HIS A 176 12.44 -3.91 18.52
C HIS A 176 11.70 -5.26 18.42
N LYS A 177 10.39 -5.22 18.14
CA LYS A 177 9.57 -6.43 18.00
C LYS A 177 9.96 -7.25 16.78
N ILE A 178 10.23 -6.60 15.65
CA ILE A 178 10.69 -7.27 14.42
C ILE A 178 12.05 -7.92 14.65
N PHE A 179 13.01 -7.21 15.26
CA PHE A 179 14.33 -7.77 15.55
C PHE A 179 14.28 -8.93 16.54
N SER A 180 13.40 -8.87 17.55
CA SER A 180 13.13 -10.03 18.41
C SER A 180 12.61 -11.22 17.60
N TYR A 181 11.67 -11.00 16.67
CA TYR A 181 11.13 -12.05 15.82
C TYR A 181 12.21 -12.66 14.92
N ILE A 182 13.02 -11.82 14.26
CA ILE A 182 14.13 -12.28 13.41
C ILE A 182 15.14 -13.10 14.22
N ALA A 183 15.46 -12.69 15.45
CA ALA A 183 16.45 -13.37 16.28
C ALA A 183 15.93 -14.68 16.91
N THR A 184 14.64 -14.78 17.21
CA THR A 184 14.09 -15.85 18.07
C THR A 184 12.92 -16.63 17.49
N GLY A 185 12.36 -16.18 16.37
CA GLY A 185 11.11 -16.70 15.80
C GLY A 185 9.85 -16.27 16.58
N SER A 186 9.95 -15.30 17.50
CA SER A 186 8.83 -14.81 18.29
C SER A 186 8.93 -13.31 18.57
N TYR A 187 7.79 -12.63 18.53
CA TYR A 187 7.72 -11.20 18.83
C TYR A 187 8.06 -10.93 20.29
N GLY A 188 8.82 -9.85 20.51
CA GLY A 188 9.13 -9.35 21.85
C GLY A 188 7.87 -9.02 22.66
N ARG A 189 8.00 -9.01 23.99
CA ARG A 189 6.92 -8.58 24.87
C ARG A 189 6.55 -7.13 24.59
N THR A 190 5.25 -6.84 24.64
CA THR A 190 4.77 -5.46 24.60
C THR A 190 5.12 -4.80 25.93
N VAL A 191 5.99 -3.79 25.91
CA VAL A 191 6.26 -2.96 27.09
C VAL A 191 5.11 -1.96 27.23
N PRO A 192 4.45 -1.85 28.40
CA PRO A 192 3.40 -0.85 28.59
C PRO A 192 3.90 0.57 28.33
N LEU A 193 3.09 1.39 27.66
CA LEU A 193 3.41 2.80 27.37
C LEU A 193 3.80 3.57 28.65
N ALA A 194 3.14 3.29 29.77
CA ALA A 194 3.44 3.92 31.05
C ALA A 194 4.87 3.64 31.54
N ASP A 195 5.41 2.45 31.29
CA ASP A 195 6.76 2.08 31.72
C ASP A 195 7.81 2.72 30.80
N ARG A 196 7.57 2.75 29.49
CA ARG A 196 8.46 3.46 28.55
C ARG A 196 8.46 4.97 28.77
N LEU A 197 7.32 5.60 29.08
CA LEU A 197 7.26 7.03 29.39
C LEU A 197 7.92 7.40 30.73
N ARG A 198 8.12 6.42 31.63
CA ARG A 198 8.93 6.60 32.84
C ARG A 198 10.42 6.58 32.51
N GLU A 199 10.84 5.70 31.60
CA GLU A 199 12.22 5.57 31.16
C GLU A 199 12.65 6.72 30.25
N ASP A 200 11.80 7.16 29.32
CA ASP A 200 12.03 8.29 28.43
C ASP A 200 10.82 9.23 28.37
N PRO A 201 10.79 10.27 29.22
CA PRO A 201 9.74 11.28 29.22
C PRO A 201 9.63 12.11 27.93
N SER A 202 10.66 12.12 27.09
CA SER A 202 10.66 12.88 25.82
C SER A 202 9.72 12.27 24.78
N LEU A 203 9.29 11.01 24.96
CA LEU A 203 8.27 10.35 24.15
C LEU A 203 6.86 10.94 24.34
N LYS A 204 6.66 11.86 25.30
CA LYS A 204 5.39 12.58 25.51
C LYS A 204 5.10 13.67 24.48
N VAL A 205 5.99 13.92 23.52
CA VAL A 205 5.81 15.02 22.57
C VAL A 205 4.51 14.80 21.79
N PRO A 206 3.50 15.67 21.97
CA PRO A 206 2.28 15.59 21.18
C PRO A 206 2.68 15.79 19.72
N VAL A 207 2.31 14.86 18.85
CA VAL A 207 2.31 15.14 17.42
C VAL A 207 1.39 16.33 17.24
N GLN A 208 1.95 17.51 16.95
CA GLN A 208 1.15 18.64 16.51
C GLN A 208 0.36 18.14 15.33
N LYS A 209 -0.98 18.16 15.47
CA LYS A 209 -2.03 17.82 14.50
C LYS A 209 -1.48 17.46 13.13
N GLU A 210 -1.90 16.28 12.63
CA GLU A 210 -1.71 15.85 11.25
C GLU A 210 -1.48 17.04 10.32
N VAL A 211 -0.36 17.06 9.62
CA VAL A 211 -0.17 18.00 8.52
C VAL A 211 -1.28 17.67 7.53
N HIS A 212 -2.37 18.45 7.58
CA HIS A 212 -3.47 18.35 6.64
C HIS A 212 -2.89 18.68 5.27
N SER A 213 -2.53 17.62 4.55
CA SER A 213 -2.18 17.70 3.15
C SER A 213 -3.46 18.11 2.41
N LEU A 214 -3.45 19.32 1.84
CA LEU A 214 -4.45 19.75 0.85
C LEU A 214 -4.28 19.01 -0.49
N ARG A 215 -3.30 18.12 -0.60
CA ARG A 215 -3.04 17.34 -1.81
C ARG A 215 -3.89 16.08 -1.79
N PHE A 216 -4.35 15.70 -2.98
CA PHE A 216 -5.09 14.47 -3.22
C PHE A 216 -4.35 13.25 -2.63
N ASN A 217 -5.06 12.40 -1.89
CA ASN A 217 -4.52 11.18 -1.29
C ASN A 217 -5.37 9.97 -1.73
N GLY A 218 -4.78 9.07 -2.52
CA GLY A 218 -5.47 7.88 -2.99
C GLY A 218 -4.68 7.08 -4.01
N MET A 219 -5.05 5.81 -4.15
CA MET A 219 -4.50 4.92 -5.15
C MET A 219 -4.97 5.29 -6.56
N VAL A 220 -4.07 5.77 -7.41
CA VAL A 220 -4.38 6.12 -8.81
C VAL A 220 -3.75 5.11 -9.75
N SER A 221 -4.55 4.59 -10.69
CA SER A 221 -4.05 3.78 -11.79
C SER A 221 -3.89 4.62 -13.05
N GLU A 222 -2.68 5.11 -13.31
CA GLU A 222 -2.35 5.92 -14.49
C GLU A 222 -2.58 5.13 -15.78
N ARG A 223 -2.15 3.85 -15.81
CA ARG A 223 -2.31 2.94 -16.95
C ARG A 223 -3.78 2.79 -17.36
N VAL A 224 -4.67 2.66 -16.37
CA VAL A 224 -6.12 2.54 -16.61
C VAL A 224 -6.74 3.89 -16.93
N SER A 225 -6.23 4.98 -16.35
CA SER A 225 -6.77 6.34 -16.53
C SER A 225 -6.85 6.76 -17.98
N GLU A 226 -5.74 6.67 -18.71
CA GLU A 226 -5.73 7.14 -20.10
C GLU A 226 -6.63 6.31 -21.02
N ALA A 227 -6.65 5.00 -20.82
CA ALA A 227 -7.47 4.09 -21.63
C ALA A 227 -8.97 4.29 -21.36
N MET A 228 -9.37 4.40 -20.10
CA MET A 228 -10.75 4.67 -19.71
C MET A 228 -11.20 6.04 -20.23
N GLN A 229 -10.35 7.07 -20.11
CA GLN A 229 -10.66 8.41 -20.59
C GLN A 229 -10.86 8.47 -22.11
N ARG A 230 -10.00 7.79 -22.88
CA ARG A 230 -10.15 7.70 -24.35
C ARG A 230 -11.45 7.01 -24.75
N GLU A 231 -11.79 5.91 -24.09
CA GLU A 231 -12.99 5.15 -24.44
C GLU A 231 -14.27 5.87 -24.02
N MET A 232 -14.27 6.54 -22.86
CA MET A 232 -15.41 7.36 -22.43
C MET A 232 -15.67 8.55 -23.37
N ARG A 233 -14.63 9.18 -23.94
CA ARG A 233 -14.78 10.30 -24.89
C ARG A 233 -15.33 9.91 -26.26
N ARG A 234 -15.29 8.62 -26.63
CA ARG A 234 -15.86 8.14 -27.89
C ARG A 234 -17.40 8.03 -27.86
N ARG A 235 -17.98 8.02 -26.66
CA ARG A 235 -19.42 7.90 -26.42
C ARG A 235 -20.06 9.26 -26.22
#